data_AF-A0A933EBW3-F1
#
_entry.id   AF-A0A933EBW3-F1
#
_cell.length_a   1.000
_cell.length_b   1.000
_cell.length_c   1.000
_cell.angle_alpha   90.00
_cell.angle_beta   90.00
_cell.angle_gamma   90.00
#
_symmetry.space_group_name_H-M   'P 1'
#
loop_
_entity.id
_entity.type
_entity.pdbx_description
1 polymer ?
#
loop_
_entity_poly.entity_id
_entity_poly.type
_entity_poly.pdbx_seq_one_letter_code
_entity_poly.pdbx_strand_id
1 'polypeptide(L)' 'MVKVVIKATRESVEGKFVSIEAGTVNLFSGIMSDKKGGFRGCGRKRTFQESAVRVAADDPAREVRRR' A
#
# COMPACT_ATOMS: atom_id res chain seq x y z
N MET A 1 -7.57 -1.36 -8.09
CA MET A 1 -7.40 -1.26 -6.64
C MET A 1 -6.23 -2.18 -6.27
N VAL A 2 -5.53 -1.97 -5.14
CA VAL A 2 -4.37 -2.83 -4.78
C VAL A 2 -4.68 -3.71 -3.59
N LYS A 3 -4.30 -4.97 -3.69
CA LYS A 3 -4.40 -6.01 -2.68
C LYS A 3 -3.01 -6.54 -2.36
N VAL A 4 -2.64 -6.48 -1.09
CA VAL A 4 -1.39 -7.05 -0.57
C VAL A 4 -1.73 -8.31 0.19
N VAL A 5 -1.21 -9.46 -0.25
CA VAL A 5 -1.42 -10.75 0.39
C VAL A 5 -0.19 -11.10 1.23
N ILE A 6 -0.37 -11.31 2.53
CA ILE A 6 0.69 -11.72 3.45
C ILE A 6 0.92 -13.22 3.28
N LYS A 7 2.14 -13.63 2.92
CA LYS A 7 2.44 -15.05 2.63
C LYS A 7 2.28 -15.94 3.86
N ALA A 8 2.66 -15.43 5.04
CA ALA A 8 2.62 -16.17 6.30
C ALA A 8 1.21 -16.50 6.77
N THR A 9 0.30 -15.52 6.74
CA THR A 9 -1.07 -15.69 7.26
C THR A 9 -2.12 -15.94 6.17
N ARG A 10 -1.75 -15.80 4.89
CA ARG A 10 -2.66 -15.73 3.73
C ARG A 10 -3.72 -14.63 3.83
N GLU A 11 -3.55 -13.72 4.79
CA GLU A 11 -4.43 -12.57 4.93
C GLU A 11 -4.17 -11.60 3.79
N SER A 12 -5.23 -10.95 3.32
CA SER A 12 -5.14 -9.94 2.30
C SER A 12 -5.58 -8.60 2.83
N VAL A 13 -4.78 -7.57 2.56
CA VAL A 13 -5.07 -6.19 2.92
C VAL A 13 -5.24 -5.40 1.64
N GLU A 14 -6.37 -4.71 1.52
CA GLU A 14 -6.71 -3.92 0.35
C GLU A 14 -6.44 -2.43 0.59
N GLY A 15 -6.09 -1.71 -0.48
CA GLY A 15 -5.79 -0.28 -0.47
C GLY A 15 -5.83 0.33 -1.87
N LYS A 16 -5.53 1.63 -1.96
CA LYS A 16 -5.64 2.40 -3.20
C LYS A 16 -4.41 2.28 -4.09
N PHE A 17 -3.23 2.33 -3.51
CA PHE A 17 -1.97 2.17 -4.22
C PHE A 17 -0.90 1.65 -3.27
N VAL A 18 0.18 1.11 -3.83
CA VAL A 18 1.37 0.71 -3.10
C VAL A 18 2.60 1.47 -3.59
N SER A 19 3.52 1.78 -2.68
CA SER A 19 4.87 2.26 -3.00
C SER A 19 5.87 1.18 -2.59
N ILE A 20 6.68 0.70 -3.55
CA ILE A 20 7.79 -0.21 -3.29
C ILE A 20 9.05 0.64 -3.20
N GLU A 21 9.66 0.65 -2.02
CA GLU A 21 10.86 1.45 -1.69
C GLU A 21 11.84 0.56 -0.92
N ALA A 22 13.07 0.41 -1.45
CA ALA A 22 14.17 -0.28 -0.77
C ALA A 22 13.80 -1.64 -0.13
N GLY A 23 13.04 -2.49 -0.84
CA GLY A 23 12.61 -3.81 -0.35
C GLY A 23 11.41 -3.80 0.61
N THR A 24 10.76 -2.65 0.77
CA THR A 24 9.53 -2.50 1.55
C THR A 24 8.36 -2.14 0.66
N VAL A 25 7.19 -2.72 0.96
CA VAL A 25 5.92 -2.44 0.29
C VAL A 25 5.05 -1.61 1.22
N ASN A 26 4.76 -0.38 0.83
CA ASN A 26 3.93 0.54 1.58
C ASN A 26 2.54 0.60 0.96
N LEU A 27 1.54 0.03 1.63
CA LEU A 27 0.14 0.08 1.21
C LEU A 27 -0.56 1.30 1.80
N PHE A 28 -1.26 2.05 0.95
CA PHE A 28 -2.03 3.23 1.34
C PHE A 28 -3.53 2.95 1.18
N SER A 29 -4.26 2.84 2.29
CA SER A 29 -5.68 2.42 2.29
C SER A 29 -6.70 3.56 2.39
N GLY A 30 -6.30 4.84 2.50
CA GLY A 30 -7.19 5.97 2.80
C GLY A 30 -7.16 7.13 1.80
N ILE A 31 -8.26 7.90 1.74
CA ILE A 31 -8.34 9.19 1.03
C ILE A 31 -7.49 10.20 1.80
N MET A 32 -6.54 10.85 1.14
CA MET A 32 -5.85 12.01 1.70
C MET A 32 -6.85 13.17 1.75
N SER A 33 -7.46 13.44 2.91
CA SER A 33 -8.33 14.62 3.06
C SER A 33 -7.46 15.86 3.19
N ASP A 34 -7.49 16.67 2.13
CA ASP A 34 -6.86 17.98 2.06
C ASP A 34 -7.69 19.01 2.84
N LYS A 35 -7.18 19.48 3.97
CA LYS A 35 -7.52 20.78 4.54
C LYS A 35 -6.30 21.28 5.30
N LYS A 36 -5.50 22.13 4.63
CA LYS A 36 -4.32 22.82 5.16
C LYS A 36 -3.14 21.91 5.53
N GLY A 37 -2.41 21.41 4.53
CA GLY A 37 -0.95 21.18 4.61
C GLY A 37 -0.38 20.42 5.82
N GLY A 38 -1.18 19.58 6.48
CA GLY A 38 -0.82 18.91 7.73
C GLY A 38 -1.25 17.46 7.70
N PHE A 39 -0.28 16.56 7.83
CA PHE A 39 -0.47 15.11 8.00
C PHE A 39 -1.24 14.83 9.29
N ARG A 40 -2.57 14.95 9.27
CA ARG A 40 -3.44 14.58 10.40
C ARG A 40 -4.73 13.93 9.91
N GLY A 41 -4.61 12.66 9.56
CA GLY A 41 -5.75 11.77 9.28
C GLY A 41 -5.23 10.36 9.05
N CYS A 42 -5.71 9.39 9.82
CA CYS A 42 -5.29 7.98 9.79
C CYS A 42 -5.62 7.27 8.47
N GLY A 43 -5.10 7.74 7.33
CA GLY A 43 -4.85 6.87 6.20
C GLY A 43 -3.83 5.84 6.64
N ARG A 44 -4.28 4.66 7.07
CA ARG A 44 -3.41 3.60 7.58
C ARG A 44 -2.41 3.23 6.50
N LYS A 45 -1.19 3.74 6.63
CA LYS A 45 -0.01 3.24 5.93
C LYS A 45 0.35 1.91 6.59
N ARG A 46 0.25 0.81 5.85
CA ARG A 46 0.80 -0.47 6.29
C ARG A 46 2.04 -0.76 5.48
N THR A 47 3.16 -0.91 6.17
CA THR A 47 4.43 -1.29 5.56
C THR A 47 4.63 -2.77 5.76
N PHE A 48 5.05 -3.43 4.70
CA PHE A 48 5.35 -4.85 4.65
C PHE A 48 6.73 -5.05 4.06
N GLN A 49 7.40 -6.15 4.42
CA GLN A 49 8.59 -6.56 3.68
C GLN A 49 8.18 -7.17 2.35
N GLU A 50 8.84 -6.78 1.26
CA GLU A 50 8.56 -7.30 -0.09
C GLU A 50 8.68 -8.83 -0.15
N SER A 51 9.65 -9.40 0.56
CA SER A 51 9.83 -10.85 0.68
C SER A 51 8.64 -11.56 1.33
N ALA A 52 7.96 -10.89 2.27
CA ALA A 52 6.88 -11.45 3.09
C ALA A 52 5.49 -11.32 2.45
N VAL A 53 5.33 -10.49 1.42
CA VAL A 53 4.03 -10.22 0.81
C VAL A 53 4.00 -10.44 -0.69
N ARG A 54 2.80 -10.57 -1.25
CA ARG A 54 2.55 -10.57 -2.68
C ARG A 54 1.61 -9.42 -3.00
N VAL A 55 2.03 -8.55 -3.90
CA VAL A 55 1.21 -7.44 -4.38
C VAL A 55 0.41 -7.92 -5.58
N ALA A 56 -0.92 -7.77 -5.51
CA ALA A 56 -1.84 -7.90 -6.62
C ALA A 56 -2.52 -6.54 -6.83
N ALA A 57 -2.46 -6.00 -8.04
CA ALA A 57 -3.13 -4.74 -8.38
C ALA A 57 -3.99 -5.00 -9.61
N ASP A 58 -5.19 -4.43 -9.64
CA ASP A 58 -6.05 -4.52 -10.83
C ASP A 58 -5.42 -3.75 -12.00
N ASP A 59 -4.81 -2.59 -11.72
CA ASP A 59 -4.08 -1.78 -12.70
C ASP A 59 -2.65 -1.48 -12.20
N PRO A 60 -1.67 -2.38 -12.45
CA PRO A 60 -0.34 -2.26 -11.87
C PRO A 60 0.41 -0.99 -12.30
N ALA A 61 0.13 -0.46 -13.50
CA ALA A 61 0.80 0.73 -14.04
C ALA A 61 0.41 2.02 -13.29
N ARG A 62 -0.83 2.12 -12.80
CA ARG A 62 -1.29 3.28 -12.03
C ARG A 62 -1.11 3.11 -10.52
N GLU A 63 -1.13 1.87 -10.05
CA GLU A 63 -1.31 1.57 -8.63
C GLU A 63 -0.05 1.04 -7.93
N VAL A 64 0.96 0.59 -8.68
CA VAL A 64 2.25 0.17 -8.13
C VAL A 64 3.30 1.22 -8.50
N ARG A 65 3.70 2.04 -7.52
CA ARG A 65 4.81 2.97 -7.68
C ARG A 65 6.09 2.29 -7.21
N ARG A 66 7.09 2.20 -8.09
CA ARG A 66 8.44 1.75 -7.74
C ARG A 66 9.36 2.97 -7.78
N ARG A 67 10.08 3.24 -6.69
CA ARG A 67 11.10 4.29 -6.61
C ARG A 67 12.44 3.70 -6.20
#